data_AF-A0A956W9T8-F1
#
_entry.id   AF-A0A956W9T8-F1
#
_cell.length_a   1.000
_cell.length_b   1.000
_cell.length_c   1.000
_cell.angle_alpha   90.00
_cell.angle_beta   90.00
_cell.angle_gamma   90.00
#
_symmetry.space_group_name_H-M   'P 1'
#
loop_
_entity.id
_entity.type
_entity.pdbx_description
1 polymer ?
#
loop_
_entity_poly.entity_id
_entity_poly.type
_entity_poly.pdbx_seq_one_letter_code
_entity_poly.pdbx_strand_id
1 'polypeptide(L)'
;MSNPTRRRTPQTSPPREKPTRWECHCQEPPVLLATYDRSGRVNIKVRDRYWNVGSPVHTVCPKCGAEHLLDLPADDALFSPVP
;
A
#
# COMPACT_ATOMS: atom_id res chain seq x y z
N MET A 1 7.35 42.95 17.77
CA MET A 1 7.66 41.55 18.12
C MET A 1 7.64 40.73 16.84
N SER A 2 8.81 40.45 16.27
CA SER A 2 8.96 39.82 14.95
C SER A 2 8.89 38.30 15.08
N ASN A 3 7.95 37.67 14.38
CA ASN A 3 7.75 36.22 14.39
C ASN A 3 8.68 35.57 13.34
N PRO A 4 9.63 34.69 13.70
CA PRO A 4 10.56 34.13 12.73
C PRO A 4 9.84 33.11 11.84
N THR A 5 9.74 33.45 10.55
CA THR A 5 9.20 32.59 9.50
C THR A 5 9.99 31.28 9.44
N ARG A 6 9.41 30.17 9.94
CA ARG A 6 9.96 28.81 9.79
C ARG A 6 10.13 28.51 8.30
N ARG A 7 11.38 28.46 7.83
CA ARG A 7 11.72 27.90 6.52
C ARG A 7 11.29 26.44 6.52
N ARG A 8 10.31 26.07 5.69
CA ARG A 8 10.01 24.67 5.40
C ARG A 8 11.18 24.12 4.61
N THR A 9 12.03 23.32 5.25
CA THR A 9 13.01 22.51 4.53
C THR A 9 12.23 21.53 3.66
N PRO A 10 12.42 21.52 2.32
CA PRO A 10 11.84 20.48 1.49
C PRO A 10 12.43 19.15 1.95
N GLN A 11 11.62 18.33 2.60
CA GLN A 11 12.02 16.97 2.94
C GLN A 11 12.15 16.23 1.61
N THR A 12 13.39 15.97 1.18
CA THR A 12 13.69 14.97 0.17
C THR A 12 13.26 13.63 0.74
N SER A 13 12.00 13.27 0.53
CA SER A 13 11.55 11.91 0.82
C SER A 13 12.44 10.96 0.02
N PRO A 14 12.93 9.86 0.62
CA PRO A 14 13.74 8.89 -0.09
C PRO A 14 13.01 8.44 -1.37
N PRO A 15 13.73 7.96 -2.40
CA PRO A 15 13.12 7.44 -3.61
C PRO A 15 12.07 6.41 -3.19
N ARG A 16 10.79 6.76 -3.33
CA ARG A 16 9.70 5.85 -2.97
C ARG A 16 9.83 4.67 -3.93
N GLU A 17 10.14 3.50 -3.38
CA GLU A 17 10.07 2.26 -4.13
C GLU A 17 8.69 2.19 -4.80
N LYS A 18 8.66 1.78 -6.09
CA LYS A 18 7.40 1.72 -6.83
C LYS A 18 6.50 0.69 -6.13
N PRO A 19 5.31 1.07 -5.64
CA PRO A 19 4.46 0.14 -4.93
C PRO A 19 3.96 -0.94 -5.88
N THR A 20 3.96 -2.20 -5.43
CA THR A 20 3.46 -3.34 -6.19
C THR A 20 1.95 -3.27 -6.29
N ARG A 21 1.40 -3.63 -7.46
CA ARG A 21 -0.03 -3.59 -7.73
C ARG A 21 -0.65 -4.92 -7.38
N TRP A 22 -1.75 -4.89 -6.63
CA TRP A 22 -2.59 -6.06 -6.37
C TRP A 22 -3.85 -5.95 -7.22
N GLU A 23 -4.03 -6.93 -8.10
CA GLU A 23 -4.98 -6.84 -9.20
C GLU A 23 -5.88 -8.07 -9.30
N CYS A 24 -7.08 -7.87 -9.82
CA CYS A 24 -7.96 -8.93 -10.30
C CYS A 24 -7.95 -8.93 -11.83
N HIS A 25 -7.61 -10.06 -12.43
CA HIS A 25 -7.48 -10.23 -13.89
C HIS A 25 -8.78 -10.66 -14.58
N CYS A 26 -9.95 -10.38 -13.97
CA CYS A 26 -11.25 -10.73 -14.57
C CYS A 26 -11.62 -9.88 -15.79
N GLN A 27 -10.89 -8.80 -16.07
CA GLN A 27 -11.11 -7.89 -17.20
C GLN A 27 -9.77 -7.45 -17.78
N GLU A 28 -9.81 -6.93 -19.01
CA GLU A 28 -8.71 -6.22 -19.66
C GLU A 28 -9.15 -4.75 -19.89
N PRO A 29 -8.57 -3.75 -19.21
CA PRO A 29 -7.46 -3.85 -18.24
C PRO A 29 -7.89 -4.45 -16.88
N PRO A 30 -6.94 -5.02 -16.11
CA PRO A 30 -7.23 -5.64 -14.82
C PRO A 30 -7.74 -4.63 -13.79
N VAL A 31 -8.57 -5.12 -12.87
CA VAL A 31 -9.14 -4.30 -11.80
C VAL A 31 -8.10 -4.13 -10.71
N LEU A 32 -7.65 -2.90 -10.48
CA LEU A 32 -6.76 -2.57 -9.38
C LEU A 32 -7.53 -2.65 -8.05
N LEU A 33 -7.11 -3.55 -7.17
CA LEU A 33 -7.70 -3.73 -5.84
C LEU A 33 -6.98 -2.85 -4.79
N ALA A 34 -5.65 -2.90 -4.79
CA ALA A 34 -4.80 -2.08 -3.92
C ALA A 34 -3.39 -1.96 -4.50
N THR A 35 -2.54 -1.18 -3.84
CA THR A 35 -1.09 -1.29 -3.99
C THR A 35 -0.45 -1.56 -2.64
N TYR A 36 0.73 -2.17 -2.61
CA TYR A 36 1.44 -2.42 -1.37
C TYR A 36 2.95 -2.22 -1.54
N ASP A 37 3.63 -2.06 -0.42
CA ASP A 37 5.08 -1.98 -0.35
C ASP A 37 5.66 -3.13 0.47
N ARG A 38 7.00 -3.23 0.52
CA ARG A 38 7.70 -4.28 1.28
C ARG A 38 7.51 -4.18 2.79
N SER A 39 7.09 -3.02 3.29
CA SER A 39 6.83 -2.84 4.72
C SER A 39 5.50 -3.45 5.18
N GLY A 40 4.80 -4.14 4.28
CA GLY A 40 3.50 -4.75 4.56
C GLY A 40 2.35 -3.74 4.59
N ARG A 41 2.58 -2.49 4.17
CA ARG A 41 1.53 -1.47 4.10
C ARG A 41 0.77 -1.59 2.79
N VAL A 42 -0.55 -1.65 2.91
CA VAL A 42 -1.48 -1.74 1.79
C VAL A 42 -2.21 -0.40 1.64
N ASN A 43 -2.18 0.15 0.43
CA ASN A 43 -2.86 1.36 0.04
C ASN A 43 -4.08 1.01 -0.81
N ILE A 44 -5.27 1.26 -0.29
CA ILE A 44 -6.53 0.96 -0.96
C ILE A 44 -7.20 2.28 -1.35
N LYS A 45 -7.53 2.43 -2.64
CA LYS A 45 -8.30 3.56 -3.15
C LYS A 45 -9.72 3.13 -3.44
N VAL A 46 -10.68 3.65 -2.69
CA VAL A 46 -12.11 3.43 -2.91
C VAL A 46 -12.78 4.79 -3.06
N ARG A 47 -13.25 5.09 -4.28
CA ARG A 47 -13.87 6.38 -4.63
C ARG A 47 -12.98 7.57 -4.26
N ASP A 48 -13.45 8.43 -3.36
CA ASP A 48 -12.81 9.64 -2.85
C ASP A 48 -11.91 9.38 -1.64
N ARG A 49 -11.80 8.13 -1.19
CA ARG A 49 -11.05 7.76 0.02
C ARG A 49 -9.83 6.94 -0.29
N TYR A 50 -8.77 7.25 0.46
CA TYR A 50 -7.53 6.50 0.49
C TYR A 50 -7.34 5.93 1.89
N TRP A 51 -7.11 4.63 1.96
CA TRP A 51 -6.83 3.93 3.20
C TRP A 51 -5.42 3.38 3.15
N ASN A 52 -4.67 3.55 4.24
CA ASN A 52 -3.41 2.87 4.46
C ASN A 52 -3.63 1.89 5.62
N VAL A 53 -3.52 0.60 5.36
CA VAL A 53 -3.83 -0.47 6.30
C VAL A 53 -2.70 -1.49 6.34
N GLY A 54 -2.62 -2.27 7.41
CA GLY A 54 -1.74 -3.43 7.50
C GLY A 54 -2.34 -4.67 6.83
N SER A 55 -1.49 -5.64 6.54
CA SER A 55 -1.86 -7.01 6.16
C SER A 55 -2.38 -7.81 7.38
N PRO A 56 -3.28 -8.81 7.21
CA PRO A 56 -3.94 -9.23 5.96
C PRO A 56 -5.10 -8.34 5.54
N VAL A 57 -5.33 -8.28 4.22
CA VAL A 57 -6.46 -7.54 3.62
C VAL A 57 -7.36 -8.47 2.83
N HIS A 58 -8.62 -8.55 3.23
CA HIS A 58 -9.70 -9.15 2.45
C HIS A 58 -10.46 -8.09 1.65
N THR A 59 -10.73 -8.38 0.38
CA THR A 59 -11.58 -7.54 -0.47
C THR A 59 -12.36 -8.38 -1.47
N VAL A 60 -13.39 -7.77 -2.06
CA VAL A 60 -14.19 -8.36 -3.13
C VAL A 60 -14.01 -7.52 -4.39
N CYS A 61 -13.75 -8.18 -5.52
CA CYS A 61 -13.64 -7.50 -6.80
C CYS A 61 -14.99 -6.86 -7.16
N PRO A 62 -15.07 -5.54 -7.39
CA PRO A 62 -16.32 -4.86 -7.71
C PRO A 62 -16.86 -5.19 -9.11
N LYS A 63 -16.09 -5.94 -9.93
CA LYS A 63 -16.49 -6.31 -11.30
C LYS A 63 -17.00 -7.73 -11.42
N CYS A 64 -16.32 -8.71 -10.83
CA CYS A 64 -16.69 -10.12 -10.93
C CYS A 64 -17.20 -10.74 -9.62
N GLY A 65 -17.07 -10.05 -8.49
CA GLY A 65 -17.47 -10.57 -7.18
C GLY A 65 -16.50 -11.58 -6.57
N ALA A 66 -15.34 -11.84 -7.18
CA ALA A 66 -14.33 -12.73 -6.62
C ALA A 66 -13.76 -12.18 -5.32
N GLU A 67 -13.57 -13.06 -4.33
CA GLU A 67 -12.88 -12.74 -3.09
C GLU A 67 -11.36 -12.80 -3.29
N HIS A 68 -10.66 -11.82 -2.73
CA HIS A 68 -9.22 -11.74 -2.79
C HIS A 68 -8.65 -11.51 -1.38
N LEU A 69 -7.65 -12.31 -1.01
CA LEU A 69 -6.84 -12.16 0.20
C LEU A 69 -5.43 -11.73 -0.20
N LEU A 70 -4.98 -10.60 0.36
CA LEU A 70 -3.59 -10.19 0.32
C LEU A 70 -3.00 -10.41 1.71
N ASP A 71 -2.07 -11.37 1.79
CA ASP A 71 -1.28 -11.63 2.99
C ASP A 71 0.19 -11.35 2.68
N LEU A 72 0.70 -10.26 3.27
CA LEU A 72 2.07 -9.81 3.18
C LEU A 72 2.82 -10.23 4.44
N PRO A 73 4.04 -10.77 4.30
CA PRO A 73 4.89 -11.01 5.45
C PRO A 73 5.14 -9.70 6.18
N ALA A 74 4.99 -9.70 7.50
CA ALA A 74 5.53 -8.63 8.31
C ALA A 74 7.05 -8.58 8.09
N ASP A 75 7.62 -7.38 7.98
CA ASP A 75 9.07 -7.16 7.76
C ASP A 75 9.95 -7.86 8.83
N ASP A 76 9.36 -8.27 9.97
CA ASP A 76 10.01 -9.12 10.99
C ASP A 76 10.39 -10.52 10.49
N ALA A 77 9.78 -11.04 9.42
CA ALA A 77 10.03 -12.40 8.93
C ALA A 77 11.35 -12.55 8.15
N LEU A 78 12.02 -11.46 7.78
CA LEU A 78 13.35 -11.49 7.17
C LEU A 78 14.49 -11.57 8.20
N PHE A 79 14.17 -11.47 9.50
CA PHE A 79 15.12 -11.63 10.61
C PHE A 79 14.93 -12.95 11.36
N SER A 80 14.53 -14.04 10.69
CA SER A 80 14.66 -15.36 11.31
C SER A 80 16.14 -15.77 11.27
N PRO A 81 16.88 -15.81 12.40
CA PRO A 81 18.18 -16.47 12.41
C PRO A 81 17.92 -17.95 12.08
N VAL A 82 18.52 -18.43 10.99
CA VAL A 82 18.59 -19.86 10.70
C VAL A 82 19.41 -20.49 11.84
N PRO A 83 18.94 -21.57 12.50
CA PRO A 83 19.70 -22.25 13.55
C PRO A 83 20.98 -22.92 13.01
#